data_AF-A0A832X9J9-F1
#
_entry.id   AF-A0A832X9J9-F1
#
_cell.length_a   1.000
_cell.length_b   1.000
_cell.length_c   1.000
_cell.angle_alpha   90.00
_cell.angle_beta   90.00
_cell.angle_gamma   90.00
#
_symmetry.space_group_name_H-M   'P 1'
#
loop_
_entity.id
_entity.type
_entity.pdbx_description
1 polymer ?
#
loop_
_entity_poly.entity_id
_entity_poly.type
_entity_poly.pdbx_seq_one_letter_code
_entity_poly.pdbx_strand_id
1 'polypeptide(L)'
;VLGIQKKFESAAPHFLKAIELDKQYEKPFVIQMLTALGKYNPATEKPINQPKPQAPESEPAKQAKVAPTKAEEAKKEEGSSSDHKMEEGSKKVNKLTQVKGKILINGKAPSPNTLVFLETKTKLPVQGQVKAPTLTIQQNGLNFLPRHSVIQTGTTVTFANHDKEVHNIYSKSLSNQFNLGAMASGSFKSIAFNTAGPIVLRCNMHKDMIGTLFVVPNGHYTQPNAKGEYEFKNVKSEGYIMQVWAPMLSPDEVVNNIRSADLTGVDQTFDFDIKSASVPGEIHDMTDPTDYNAIVDNIEREMFQAIEDWKNGKKFISRKRMLMAVTKHFAGEGLKGAIAKSFSSKRSILLERKLDKIRKEISGYGKAEELVTEASLKSQAKFTVAALRNTVKELEARIQPTTLGN
;
A
#
# COMPACT_ATOMS: atom_id res chain seq x y z
N VAL A 1 4.42 33.02 15.98
CA VAL A 1 5.61 32.19 15.68
C VAL A 1 6.54 32.08 16.89
N LEU A 2 7.01 33.18 17.49
CA LEU A 2 7.96 33.17 18.63
C LEU A 2 7.44 32.58 19.96
N GLY A 3 6.12 32.67 20.25
CA GLY A 3 5.56 32.19 21.52
C GLY A 3 5.40 30.66 21.64
N ILE A 4 5.35 29.93 20.53
CA ILE A 4 5.10 28.48 20.50
C ILE A 4 6.42 27.71 20.49
N GLN A 5 7.43 28.22 19.78
CA GLN A 5 8.81 27.73 19.89
C GLN A 5 9.29 27.79 21.35
N LYS A 6 8.99 28.87 22.06
CA LYS A 6 9.27 29.01 23.50
C LYS A 6 8.62 27.92 24.38
N LYS A 7 7.42 27.44 24.05
CA LYS A 7 6.70 26.42 24.86
C LYS A 7 7.22 24.99 24.64
N PHE A 8 7.64 24.66 23.42
CA PHE A 8 8.28 23.36 23.14
C PHE A 8 9.76 23.34 23.55
N GLU A 9 10.47 24.46 23.42
CA GLU A 9 11.81 24.61 24.00
C GLU A 9 11.79 24.52 25.52
N SER A 10 10.73 25.00 26.20
CA SER A 10 10.58 24.80 27.64
C SER A 10 10.24 23.37 28.03
N ALA A 11 9.57 22.59 27.15
CA ALA A 11 9.17 21.21 27.44
C ALA A 11 10.28 20.18 27.17
N ALA A 12 11.15 20.41 26.18
CA ALA A 12 12.22 19.48 25.79
C ALA A 12 13.17 19.08 26.93
N PRO A 13 13.62 19.98 27.84
CA PRO A 13 14.44 19.61 28.99
C PRO A 13 13.75 18.63 29.94
N HIS A 14 12.42 18.69 30.08
CA HIS A 14 11.68 17.76 30.94
C HIS A 14 11.63 16.35 30.35
N PHE A 15 11.49 16.22 29.03
CA PHE A 15 11.56 14.91 28.35
C PHE A 15 12.98 14.31 28.39
N LEU A 16 14.02 15.13 28.19
CA LEU A 16 15.41 14.68 28.31
C LEU A 16 15.71 14.20 29.73
N LYS A 17 15.29 14.96 30.75
CA LYS A 17 15.45 14.57 32.15
C LYS A 17 14.63 13.32 32.52
N ALA A 18 13.44 13.14 31.95
CA ALA A 18 12.66 11.91 32.12
C ALA A 18 13.34 10.68 31.49
N ILE A 19 13.99 10.83 30.33
CA ILE A 19 14.80 9.78 29.69
C ILE A 19 16.04 9.44 30.53
N GLU A 20 16.69 10.43 31.14
CA GLU A 20 17.83 10.21 32.04
C GLU A 20 17.44 9.47 33.33
N LEU A 21 16.23 9.73 33.85
CA LEU A 21 15.73 9.14 35.08
C LEU A 21 15.09 7.76 34.88
N ASP A 22 14.52 7.49 33.70
CA ASP A 22 13.87 6.23 33.36
C ASP A 22 14.00 5.93 31.85
N LYS A 23 14.79 4.90 31.51
CA LYS A 23 14.95 4.44 30.12
C LYS A 23 13.65 3.94 29.48
N GLN A 24 12.59 3.69 30.24
CA GLN A 24 11.27 3.36 29.67
C GLN A 24 10.61 4.56 28.93
N TYR A 25 11.13 5.78 29.12
CA TYR A 25 10.74 6.97 28.35
C TYR A 25 11.43 7.09 26.97
N GLU A 26 12.34 6.17 26.63
CA GLU A 26 12.86 5.94 25.27
C GLU A 26 11.80 5.35 24.31
N LYS A 27 10.56 5.85 24.37
CA LYS A 27 9.50 5.41 23.46
C LYS A 27 9.81 5.93 22.05
N PRO A 28 9.62 5.13 20.98
CA PRO A 28 9.95 5.53 19.61
C PRO A 28 9.34 6.87 19.18
N PHE A 29 8.18 7.23 19.71
CA PHE A 29 7.53 8.52 19.47
C PHE A 29 8.28 9.70 20.13
N VAL A 30 8.73 9.56 21.38
CA VAL A 30 9.45 10.60 22.12
C VAL A 30 10.81 10.85 21.47
N ILE A 31 11.53 9.78 21.09
CA ILE A 31 12.79 9.87 20.36
C ILE A 31 12.58 10.55 19.00
N GLN A 32 11.57 10.13 18.22
CA GLN A 32 11.27 10.77 16.93
C GLN A 32 10.87 12.24 17.07
N MET A 33 10.11 12.60 18.10
CA MET A 33 9.73 13.98 18.41
C MET A 33 10.96 14.82 18.75
N LEU A 34 11.82 14.36 19.66
CA LEU A 34 13.04 15.07 20.05
C LEU A 34 14.03 15.19 18.88
N THR A 35 14.14 14.17 18.03
CA THR A 35 14.95 14.22 16.80
C THR A 35 14.37 15.22 15.80
N ALA A 36 13.05 15.26 15.61
CA ALA A 36 12.40 16.24 14.73
C ALA A 36 12.56 17.69 15.24
N LEU A 37 12.69 17.89 16.55
CA LEU A 37 12.97 19.19 17.18
C LEU A 37 14.48 19.53 17.21
N GLY A 38 15.36 18.66 16.69
CA GLY A 38 16.81 18.85 16.73
C GLY A 38 17.42 18.77 18.14
N LYS A 39 16.70 18.19 19.11
CA LYS A 39 17.10 18.08 20.53
C LYS A 39 17.61 16.69 20.93
N TYR A 40 17.59 15.72 20.01
CA TYR A 40 18.10 14.37 20.22
C TYR A 40 18.89 13.89 19.00
N ASN A 41 20.15 13.54 19.20
CA ASN A 41 21.04 13.04 18.17
C ASN A 41 21.27 11.53 18.37
N PRO A 42 20.74 10.65 17.50
CA PRO A 42 20.93 9.20 17.63
C PRO A 42 22.39 8.74 17.43
N ALA A 43 23.31 9.63 17.02
CA ALA A 43 24.73 9.30 16.83
C ALA A 43 25.58 9.46 18.12
N THR A 44 25.03 9.98 19.22
CA THR A 44 25.79 10.14 20.49
C THR A 44 25.84 8.86 21.32
N GLU A 45 25.06 7.83 20.99
CA GLU A 45 25.32 6.47 21.47
C GLU A 45 26.24 5.74 20.47
N LYS A 46 27.39 5.28 20.98
CA LYS A 46 28.49 4.70 20.19
C LYS A 46 27.99 3.66 19.18
N PRO A 47 28.24 3.86 17.87
CA PRO A 47 28.05 2.81 16.87
C PRO A 47 29.20 1.80 16.93
N ILE A 48 28.88 0.50 16.93
CA ILE A 48 29.84 -0.54 16.56
C ILE A 48 30.08 -0.42 15.04
N ASN A 49 31.26 0.11 14.70
CA ASN A 49 32.00 0.06 13.44
C ASN A 49 31.23 0.04 12.10
N GLN A 50 31.23 1.19 11.41
CA GLN A 50 31.27 1.27 9.94
C GLN A 50 32.33 2.31 9.51
N PRO A 51 33.12 2.08 8.44
CA PRO A 51 34.04 3.09 7.91
C PRO A 51 33.35 4.20 7.10
N LYS A 52 33.93 5.40 7.17
CA LYS A 52 33.46 6.70 6.64
C LYS A 52 33.62 6.88 5.11
N PRO A 53 32.94 7.88 4.50
CA PRO A 53 32.88 8.13 3.05
C PRO A 53 33.90 9.18 2.55
N GLN A 54 34.15 9.20 1.23
CA GLN A 54 34.87 10.26 0.52
C GLN A 54 34.08 10.77 -0.72
N ALA A 55 34.13 12.08 -0.93
CA ALA A 55 33.89 12.84 -2.16
C ALA A 55 34.59 14.21 -1.98
N PRO A 56 34.71 15.12 -2.99
CA PRO A 56 34.33 15.04 -4.42
C PRO A 56 35.41 15.59 -5.40
N GLU A 57 35.20 15.51 -6.72
CA GLU A 57 35.74 16.50 -7.67
C GLU A 57 34.91 16.55 -8.98
N SER A 58 34.96 17.69 -9.66
CA SER A 58 33.90 18.29 -10.49
C SER A 58 34.27 18.54 -11.97
N GLU A 59 33.21 18.58 -12.81
CA GLU A 59 33.00 19.38 -14.06
C GLU A 59 33.74 19.09 -15.39
N PRO A 60 33.24 19.60 -16.57
CA PRO A 60 31.89 20.07 -16.92
C PRO A 60 31.35 19.53 -18.29
N ALA A 61 30.11 19.96 -18.59
CA ALA A 61 29.24 19.54 -19.69
C ALA A 61 29.54 20.14 -21.09
N LYS A 62 29.09 19.44 -22.16
CA LYS A 62 28.80 20.01 -23.49
C LYS A 62 27.53 19.42 -24.12
N GLN A 63 26.85 20.30 -24.86
CA GLN A 63 25.52 20.26 -25.47
C GLN A 63 25.49 19.62 -26.88
N ALA A 64 24.31 19.14 -27.32
CA ALA A 64 23.65 19.37 -28.62
C ALA A 64 22.49 18.34 -28.81
N LYS A 65 21.21 18.76 -28.87
CA LYS A 65 20.37 19.07 -30.05
C LYS A 65 20.26 17.94 -31.09
N VAL A 66 19.03 17.49 -31.41
CA VAL A 66 18.34 17.61 -32.73
C VAL A 66 16.85 17.20 -32.59
N ALA A 67 16.04 17.80 -33.46
CA ALA A 67 14.61 18.10 -33.51
C ALA A 67 13.70 16.97 -34.10
N PRO A 68 12.36 17.19 -34.20
CA PRO A 68 11.34 16.17 -34.48
C PRO A 68 10.87 16.14 -35.94
N THR A 69 10.15 15.09 -36.34
CA THR A 69 9.47 14.99 -37.64
C THR A 69 7.96 14.89 -37.49
N LYS A 70 7.25 15.72 -38.26
CA LYS A 70 5.84 15.65 -38.62
C LYS A 70 5.70 16.16 -40.06
N ALA A 71 4.98 15.44 -40.91
CA ALA A 71 4.13 15.98 -41.98
C ALA A 71 3.35 14.84 -42.69
N GLU A 72 2.04 15.05 -42.82
CA GLU A 72 1.10 14.45 -43.80
C GLU A 72 1.48 14.91 -45.24
N GLU A 73 0.99 14.39 -46.37
CA GLU A 73 -0.41 14.30 -46.82
C GLU A 73 -0.52 13.66 -48.25
N ALA A 74 -1.68 13.03 -48.52
CA ALA A 74 -2.52 13.04 -49.75
C ALA A 74 -2.24 12.23 -51.07
N LYS A 75 -3.30 11.43 -51.39
CA LYS A 75 -3.98 11.12 -52.71
C LYS A 75 -3.32 10.07 -53.64
N LYS A 76 -4.04 9.19 -54.37
CA LYS A 76 -5.43 9.11 -54.88
C LYS A 76 -5.73 7.68 -55.45
N GLU A 77 -7.04 7.29 -55.45
CA GLU A 77 -7.84 6.46 -56.42
C GLU A 77 -7.25 5.12 -56.97
N GLU A 78 -7.95 4.00 -57.21
CA GLU A 78 -9.32 3.67 -57.63
C GLU A 78 -9.45 2.11 -57.61
N GLY A 79 -10.66 1.53 -57.54
CA GLY A 79 -10.86 0.12 -57.95
C GLY A 79 -11.95 -0.70 -57.23
N SER A 80 -13.11 -0.81 -57.87
CA SER A 80 -14.29 -1.64 -57.57
C SER A 80 -14.05 -3.16 -57.46
N SER A 81 -14.72 -3.84 -56.52
CA SER A 81 -15.67 -4.92 -56.86
C SER A 81 -16.51 -5.38 -55.66
N SER A 82 -17.80 -5.52 -55.91
CA SER A 82 -18.86 -6.07 -55.06
C SER A 82 -18.68 -7.55 -54.72
N ASP A 83 -19.08 -7.96 -53.51
CA ASP A 83 -19.74 -9.24 -53.28
C ASP A 83 -20.67 -9.16 -52.06
N HIS A 84 -21.97 -9.31 -52.33
CA HIS A 84 -23.01 -9.47 -51.33
C HIS A 84 -23.04 -10.92 -50.85
N LYS A 85 -22.68 -11.17 -49.59
CA LYS A 85 -23.02 -12.41 -48.88
C LYS A 85 -23.85 -12.05 -47.64
N MET A 86 -25.13 -12.37 -47.69
CA MET A 86 -26.00 -12.32 -46.52
C MET A 86 -25.62 -13.50 -45.61
N GLU A 87 -25.00 -13.20 -44.46
CA GLU A 87 -24.94 -14.12 -43.32
C GLU A 87 -25.92 -13.66 -42.25
N GLU A 88 -26.96 -14.47 -42.11
CA GLU A 88 -27.69 -14.82 -40.91
C GLU A 88 -27.18 -14.16 -39.60
N GLY A 89 -27.96 -13.19 -39.09
CA GLY A 89 -28.26 -13.02 -37.67
C GLY A 89 -27.11 -13.04 -36.65
N SER A 90 -25.92 -12.54 -36.95
CA SER A 90 -24.91 -12.30 -35.92
C SER A 90 -25.39 -11.18 -35.00
N LYS A 91 -26.01 -11.52 -33.85
CA LYS A 91 -26.27 -10.56 -32.77
C LYS A 91 -24.94 -9.85 -32.48
N LYS A 92 -24.83 -8.58 -32.87
CA LYS A 92 -23.70 -7.72 -32.52
C LYS A 92 -23.60 -7.68 -31.00
N VAL A 93 -22.74 -8.51 -30.43
CA VAL A 93 -22.38 -8.45 -29.01
C VAL A 93 -21.71 -7.11 -28.80
N ASN A 94 -22.38 -6.21 -28.08
CA ASN A 94 -21.82 -4.90 -27.83
C ASN A 94 -20.52 -5.07 -27.03
N LYS A 95 -19.45 -4.38 -27.45
CA LYS A 95 -18.15 -4.44 -26.76
C LYS A 95 -18.20 -3.78 -25.39
N LEU A 96 -19.23 -2.98 -25.15
CA LEU A 96 -19.46 -2.23 -23.93
C LEU A 96 -20.84 -2.59 -23.36
N THR A 97 -20.96 -2.51 -22.04
CA THR A 97 -22.16 -2.78 -21.26
C THR A 97 -22.38 -1.62 -20.28
N GLN A 98 -23.61 -1.11 -20.20
CA GLN A 98 -23.99 -0.21 -19.11
C GLN A 98 -24.40 -1.05 -17.90
N VAL A 99 -23.90 -0.66 -16.73
CA VAL A 99 -24.24 -1.33 -15.48
C VAL A 99 -24.83 -0.31 -14.53
N LYS A 100 -26.01 -0.59 -13.99
CA LYS A 100 -26.66 0.27 -13.00
C LYS A 100 -27.17 -0.54 -11.82
N GLY A 101 -27.63 0.14 -10.79
CA GLY A 101 -28.25 -0.53 -9.66
C GLY A 101 -28.51 0.40 -8.50
N LYS A 102 -29.03 -0.18 -7.43
CA LYS A 102 -29.28 0.50 -6.17
C LYS A 102 -28.60 -0.23 -5.03
N ILE A 103 -27.91 0.53 -4.18
CA ILE A 103 -27.31 0.06 -2.94
C ILE A 103 -28.19 0.54 -1.79
N LEU A 104 -28.54 -0.38 -0.92
CA LEU A 104 -29.19 -0.13 0.36
C LEU A 104 -28.38 -0.85 1.45
N ILE A 105 -28.23 -0.20 2.60
CA ILE A 105 -27.70 -0.83 3.81
C ILE A 105 -28.78 -0.74 4.88
N ASN A 106 -29.23 -1.89 5.39
CA ASN A 106 -30.37 -2.00 6.30
C ASN A 106 -31.64 -1.30 5.76
N GLY A 107 -31.90 -1.45 4.46
CA GLY A 107 -33.06 -0.85 3.77
C GLY A 107 -32.98 0.67 3.55
N LYS A 108 -31.86 1.33 3.89
CA LYS A 108 -31.67 2.78 3.72
C LYS A 108 -30.59 3.08 2.69
N ALA A 109 -30.66 4.26 2.07
CA ALA A 109 -29.59 4.74 1.20
C ALA A 109 -28.28 4.83 2.02
N PRO A 110 -27.15 4.41 1.43
CA PRO A 110 -25.89 4.29 2.16
C PRO A 110 -25.22 5.65 2.32
N SER A 111 -24.17 5.70 3.14
CA SER A 111 -23.35 6.91 3.34
C SER A 111 -22.75 7.41 2.01
N PRO A 112 -22.55 8.74 1.83
CA PRO A 112 -21.83 9.28 0.67
C PRO A 112 -20.41 8.74 0.47
N ASN A 113 -19.80 8.16 1.52
CA ASN A 113 -18.48 7.54 1.46
C ASN A 113 -18.52 6.08 0.97
N THR A 114 -19.70 5.60 0.57
CA THR A 114 -19.89 4.27 0.00
C THR A 114 -19.39 4.25 -1.42
N LEU A 115 -18.78 3.15 -1.82
CA LEU A 115 -18.27 2.95 -3.16
C LEU A 115 -18.70 1.58 -3.67
N VAL A 116 -18.87 1.49 -4.98
CA VAL A 116 -19.01 0.23 -5.70
C VAL A 116 -17.96 0.20 -6.79
N PHE A 117 -17.30 -0.94 -6.95
CA PHE A 117 -16.23 -1.11 -7.92
C PHE A 117 -16.26 -2.47 -8.58
N LEU A 118 -15.62 -2.53 -9.76
CA LEU A 118 -15.47 -3.72 -10.57
C LEU A 118 -13.99 -4.10 -10.63
N GLU A 119 -13.68 -5.34 -10.27
CA GLU A 119 -12.37 -5.96 -10.48
C GLU A 119 -12.48 -7.01 -11.58
N THR A 120 -11.57 -7.02 -12.56
CA THR A 120 -11.58 -8.06 -13.60
C THR A 120 -11.37 -9.42 -12.93
N LYS A 121 -12.07 -10.47 -13.38
CA LYS A 121 -11.87 -11.84 -12.84
C LYS A 121 -10.43 -12.34 -13.06
N THR A 122 -9.74 -11.80 -14.06
CA THR A 122 -8.32 -12.07 -14.35
C THR A 122 -7.36 -11.30 -13.44
N LYS A 123 -7.85 -10.34 -12.65
CA LYS A 123 -7.07 -9.41 -11.83
C LYS A 123 -6.05 -8.59 -12.62
N LEU A 124 -6.23 -8.50 -13.93
CA LEU A 124 -5.37 -7.71 -14.80
C LEU A 124 -5.79 -6.24 -14.76
N PRO A 125 -4.83 -5.30 -14.77
CA PRO A 125 -5.12 -3.88 -14.91
C PRO A 125 -5.89 -3.62 -16.21
N VAL A 126 -6.84 -2.69 -16.17
CA VAL A 126 -7.57 -2.28 -17.36
C VAL A 126 -6.69 -1.36 -18.20
N GLN A 127 -6.54 -1.68 -19.48
CA GLN A 127 -5.72 -0.91 -20.42
C GLN A 127 -6.28 0.49 -20.65
N GLY A 128 -5.39 1.49 -20.78
CA GLY A 128 -5.77 2.89 -21.09
C GLY A 128 -6.11 3.75 -19.87
N GLN A 129 -5.91 3.27 -18.64
CA GLN A 129 -6.17 4.07 -17.45
C GLN A 129 -5.08 5.13 -17.20
N VAL A 130 -5.52 6.37 -17.10
CA VAL A 130 -4.67 7.51 -16.70
C VAL A 130 -4.35 7.34 -15.21
N LYS A 131 -3.06 7.38 -14.85
CA LYS A 131 -2.64 7.40 -13.45
C LYS A 131 -3.35 8.57 -12.75
N ALA A 132 -4.10 8.27 -11.69
CA ALA A 132 -4.74 9.31 -10.89
C ALA A 132 -3.70 10.34 -10.40
N PRO A 133 -4.05 11.65 -10.37
CA PRO A 133 -3.18 12.69 -9.86
C PRO A 133 -2.76 12.40 -8.41
N THR A 134 -1.61 12.94 -8.00
CA THR A 134 -1.15 12.88 -6.61
C THR A 134 -2.19 13.50 -5.68
N LEU A 135 -2.63 12.76 -4.67
CA LEU A 135 -3.56 13.25 -3.64
C LEU A 135 -2.75 13.80 -2.45
N THR A 136 -3.16 14.94 -1.91
CA THR A 136 -2.66 15.44 -0.63
C THR A 136 -3.75 15.36 0.43
N ILE A 137 -3.46 14.71 1.55
CA ILE A 137 -4.30 14.68 2.75
C ILE A 137 -3.62 15.54 3.82
N GLN A 138 -4.31 16.59 4.25
CA GLN A 138 -3.80 17.55 5.22
C GLN A 138 -4.30 17.23 6.62
N GLN A 139 -3.45 17.45 7.62
CA GLN A 139 -3.83 17.58 9.02
C GLN A 139 -4.05 19.07 9.29
N ASN A 140 -5.30 19.47 9.49
CA ASN A 140 -5.68 20.86 9.72
C ASN A 140 -6.92 20.92 10.62
N GLY A 141 -6.88 21.75 11.66
CA GLY A 141 -7.92 21.87 12.66
C GLY A 141 -8.18 20.55 13.39
N LEU A 142 -7.14 19.76 13.71
CA LEU A 142 -7.25 18.43 14.31
C LEU A 142 -8.08 17.43 13.48
N ASN A 143 -8.15 17.64 12.16
CA ASN A 143 -8.89 16.80 11.23
C ASN A 143 -8.04 16.40 10.02
N PHE A 144 -8.43 15.31 9.36
CA PHE A 144 -7.90 14.97 8.03
C PHE A 144 -8.75 15.63 6.94
N LEU A 145 -8.12 16.31 6.00
CA LEU A 145 -8.77 16.98 4.88
C LEU A 145 -8.12 16.56 3.54
N PRO A 146 -8.85 15.94 2.61
CA PRO A 146 -10.22 15.44 2.76
C PRO A 146 -10.33 14.32 3.81
N ARG A 147 -11.50 14.22 4.47
CA ARG A 147 -11.76 13.18 5.48
C ARG A 147 -12.02 11.80 4.87
N HIS A 148 -12.55 11.76 3.66
CA HIS A 148 -12.71 10.55 2.86
C HIS A 148 -12.08 10.77 1.48
N SER A 149 -11.41 9.77 0.94
CA SER A 149 -10.82 9.83 -0.40
C SER A 149 -10.78 8.44 -1.03
N VAL A 150 -10.81 8.39 -2.36
CA VAL A 150 -10.65 7.17 -3.15
C VAL A 150 -9.49 7.39 -4.12
N ILE A 151 -8.55 6.44 -4.17
CA ILE A 151 -7.41 6.44 -5.06
C ILE A 151 -7.28 5.10 -5.76
N GLN A 152 -6.50 5.03 -6.82
CA GLN A 152 -6.19 3.77 -7.51
C GLN A 152 -4.88 3.18 -6.98
N THR A 153 -4.72 1.86 -7.13
CA THR A 153 -3.42 1.22 -6.92
C THR A 153 -2.34 1.89 -7.78
N GLY A 154 -1.19 2.19 -7.18
CA GLY A 154 -0.08 2.92 -7.80
C GLY A 154 -0.07 4.42 -7.51
N THR A 155 -1.12 4.97 -6.88
CA THR A 155 -1.15 6.39 -6.49
C THR A 155 -0.22 6.65 -5.29
N THR A 156 0.53 7.75 -5.37
CA THR A 156 1.26 8.32 -4.24
C THR A 156 0.42 9.39 -3.57
N VAL A 157 0.21 9.24 -2.26
CA VAL A 157 -0.49 10.22 -1.42
C VAL A 157 0.54 10.96 -0.58
N THR A 158 0.45 12.28 -0.55
CA THR A 158 1.21 13.14 0.35
C THR A 158 0.37 13.47 1.57
N PHE A 159 0.91 13.21 2.75
CA PHE A 159 0.33 13.62 4.01
C PHE A 159 1.08 14.84 4.54
N ALA A 160 0.38 15.94 4.82
CA ALA A 160 0.99 17.19 5.25
C ALA A 160 0.39 17.67 6.57
N ASN A 161 1.22 18.12 7.51
CA ASN A 161 0.75 18.72 8.75
C ASN A 161 0.70 20.25 8.63
N HIS A 162 -0.51 20.81 8.61
CA HIS A 162 -0.76 22.26 8.57
C HIS A 162 -1.16 22.82 9.94
N ASP A 163 -1.39 21.95 10.92
CA ASP A 163 -1.60 22.33 12.31
C ASP A 163 -0.29 22.76 12.97
N LYS A 164 -0.41 23.47 14.09
CA LYS A 164 0.75 23.90 14.90
C LYS A 164 1.24 22.76 15.78
N GLU A 165 0.33 21.85 16.10
CA GLU A 165 0.50 20.68 16.91
C GLU A 165 1.35 19.63 16.17
N VAL A 166 2.19 18.91 16.92
CA VAL A 166 2.78 17.69 16.39
C VAL A 166 1.69 16.65 16.27
N HIS A 167 1.67 15.97 15.13
CA HIS A 167 0.70 14.93 14.86
C HIS A 167 1.36 13.60 14.53
N ASN A 168 0.50 12.63 14.29
CA ASN A 168 0.86 11.35 13.77
C ASN A 168 -0.20 10.92 12.75
N ILE A 169 0.19 10.06 11.82
CA ILE A 169 -0.73 9.40 10.90
C ILE A 169 -0.33 7.94 10.83
N TYR A 170 -1.28 7.07 11.17
CA TYR A 170 -1.11 5.64 11.06
C TYR A 170 -2.39 4.98 10.55
N SER A 171 -2.23 3.78 10.04
CA SER A 171 -3.30 2.87 9.64
C SER A 171 -2.99 1.49 10.17
N LYS A 172 -4.02 0.81 10.67
CA LYS A 172 -3.99 -0.61 11.05
C LYS A 172 -4.70 -1.49 10.04
N SER A 173 -5.19 -0.92 8.94
CA SER A 173 -6.00 -1.68 7.98
C SER A 173 -5.23 -2.78 7.30
N LEU A 174 -5.85 -3.96 7.23
CA LEU A 174 -5.28 -5.15 6.62
C LEU A 174 -4.64 -4.84 5.26
N SER A 175 -3.40 -5.30 5.05
CA SER A 175 -2.58 -5.06 3.85
C SER A 175 -2.18 -3.60 3.56
N ASN A 176 -2.71 -2.65 4.33
CA ASN A 176 -2.42 -1.23 4.24
C ASN A 176 -2.00 -0.62 5.59
N GLN A 177 -1.30 -1.40 6.41
CA GLN A 177 -0.75 -0.91 7.67
C GLN A 177 0.46 -0.01 7.45
N PHE A 178 0.52 1.08 8.20
CA PHE A 178 1.69 1.96 8.28
C PHE A 178 1.62 2.86 9.50
N ASN A 179 2.77 3.40 9.90
CA ASN A 179 2.83 4.52 10.84
C ASN A 179 3.92 5.51 10.38
N LEU A 180 3.51 6.75 10.11
CA LEU A 180 4.41 7.83 9.68
C LEU A 180 5.28 8.40 10.79
N GLY A 181 5.06 8.03 12.05
CA GLY A 181 5.72 8.61 13.21
C GLY A 181 5.28 10.06 13.48
N ALA A 182 6.05 10.77 14.27
CA ALA A 182 5.78 12.19 14.54
C ALA A 182 5.87 13.03 13.25
N MET A 183 4.89 13.91 13.06
CA MET A 183 4.75 14.87 11.97
C MET A 183 4.74 16.27 12.57
N ALA A 184 5.85 17.00 12.48
CA ALA A 184 5.95 18.38 12.95
C ALA A 184 5.11 19.34 12.08
N SER A 185 4.78 20.51 12.59
CA SER A 185 4.10 21.56 11.82
C SER A 185 4.88 21.88 10.53
N GLY A 186 4.17 21.95 9.39
CA GLY A 186 4.74 22.17 8.06
C GLY A 186 5.43 20.95 7.43
N SER A 187 5.57 19.83 8.14
CA SER A 187 6.17 18.62 7.59
C SER A 187 5.22 17.87 6.65
N PHE A 188 5.80 17.15 5.70
CA PHE A 188 5.05 16.27 4.81
C PHE A 188 5.78 14.95 4.60
N LYS A 189 5.02 13.89 4.34
CA LYS A 189 5.54 12.56 3.97
C LYS A 189 4.64 11.95 2.91
N SER A 190 5.24 11.27 1.94
CA SER A 190 4.48 10.64 0.85
C SER A 190 4.58 9.12 0.92
N ILE A 191 3.45 8.43 0.70
CA ILE A 191 3.36 6.97 0.63
C ILE A 191 2.73 6.58 -0.72
N ALA A 192 3.35 5.62 -1.40
CA ALA A 192 2.75 4.94 -2.54
C ALA A 192 1.84 3.79 -2.07
N PHE A 193 0.62 3.73 -2.58
CA PHE A 193 -0.35 2.68 -2.27
C PHE A 193 -0.50 1.73 -3.45
N ASN A 194 0.09 0.54 -3.35
CA ASN A 194 0.09 -0.47 -4.42
C ASN A 194 -0.83 -1.66 -4.14
N THR A 195 -1.57 -1.63 -3.03
CA THR A 195 -2.43 -2.72 -2.59
C THR A 195 -3.85 -2.20 -2.43
N ALA A 196 -4.78 -2.79 -3.16
CA ALA A 196 -6.19 -2.44 -3.08
C ALA A 196 -6.75 -2.73 -1.68
N GLY A 197 -7.76 -1.97 -1.28
CA GLY A 197 -8.45 -2.11 -0.01
C GLY A 197 -8.57 -0.81 0.78
N PRO A 198 -9.30 -0.85 1.91
CA PRO A 198 -9.52 0.30 2.76
C PRO A 198 -8.31 0.64 3.63
N ILE A 199 -8.28 1.90 4.05
CA ILE A 199 -7.26 2.50 4.91
C ILE A 199 -7.96 3.44 5.86
N VAL A 200 -7.94 3.11 7.15
CA VAL A 200 -8.44 4.01 8.19
C VAL A 200 -7.25 4.79 8.76
N LEU A 201 -7.26 6.09 8.52
CA LEU A 201 -6.26 7.02 9.02
C LEU A 201 -6.62 7.44 10.43
N ARG A 202 -5.65 7.36 11.35
CA ARG A 202 -5.78 7.78 12.74
C ARG A 202 -4.58 8.59 13.17
N CYS A 203 -4.76 9.42 14.19
CA CYS A 203 -3.69 10.07 14.93
C CYS A 203 -3.54 9.46 16.32
N ASN A 204 -2.32 9.14 16.74
CA ASN A 204 -2.09 8.58 18.08
C ASN A 204 -2.42 9.56 19.21
N MET A 205 -2.28 10.87 18.95
CA MET A 205 -2.44 11.91 19.98
C MET A 205 -3.89 12.41 20.08
N HIS A 206 -4.66 12.31 19.00
CA HIS A 206 -6.02 12.85 18.91
C HIS A 206 -6.97 11.74 18.45
N LYS A 207 -7.68 11.12 19.39
CA LYS A 207 -8.50 9.92 19.14
C LYS A 207 -9.62 10.17 18.12
N ASP A 208 -10.14 11.40 18.07
CA ASP A 208 -11.24 11.80 17.17
C ASP A 208 -10.77 12.18 15.76
N MET A 209 -9.45 12.30 15.57
CA MET A 209 -8.86 12.59 14.28
C MET A 209 -8.83 11.31 13.44
N ILE A 210 -9.92 11.07 12.71
CA ILE A 210 -10.14 9.87 11.90
C ILE A 210 -10.46 10.26 10.46
N GLY A 211 -9.80 9.58 9.52
CA GLY A 211 -10.02 9.72 8.09
C GLY A 211 -10.11 8.35 7.43
N THR A 212 -10.62 8.30 6.21
CA THR A 212 -10.72 7.06 5.43
C THR A 212 -10.17 7.29 4.03
N LEU A 213 -9.44 6.31 3.52
CA LEU A 213 -8.91 6.29 2.18
C LEU A 213 -9.18 4.88 1.62
N PHE A 214 -9.75 4.78 0.42
CA PHE A 214 -9.93 3.50 -0.23
C PHE A 214 -9.05 3.40 -1.47
N VAL A 215 -8.29 2.32 -1.59
CA VAL A 215 -7.47 2.03 -2.77
C VAL A 215 -8.24 1.05 -3.65
N VAL A 216 -8.82 1.53 -4.75
CA VAL A 216 -9.50 0.65 -5.71
C VAL A 216 -8.48 -0.10 -6.58
N PRO A 217 -8.76 -1.36 -6.96
CA PRO A 217 -7.83 -2.19 -7.75
C PRO A 217 -7.63 -1.66 -9.17
N ASN A 218 -8.59 -0.90 -9.70
CA ASN A 218 -8.53 -0.24 -11.00
C ASN A 218 -9.54 0.93 -11.04
N GLY A 219 -9.60 1.65 -12.16
CA GLY A 219 -10.50 2.80 -12.34
C GLY A 219 -11.99 2.54 -12.53
N HIS A 220 -12.49 1.31 -12.53
CA HIS A 220 -13.93 1.03 -12.57
C HIS A 220 -14.51 1.09 -11.16
N TYR A 221 -14.73 2.31 -10.66
CA TYR A 221 -15.47 2.54 -9.42
C TYR A 221 -16.42 3.74 -9.60
N THR A 222 -17.47 3.77 -8.79
CA THR A 222 -18.39 4.91 -8.68
C THR A 222 -18.94 4.99 -7.26
N GLN A 223 -19.61 6.10 -6.94
CA GLN A 223 -20.29 6.30 -5.66
C GLN A 223 -21.79 6.38 -5.92
N PRO A 224 -22.62 5.77 -5.05
CA PRO A 224 -24.06 5.93 -5.16
C PRO A 224 -24.47 7.37 -4.85
N ASN A 225 -25.53 7.83 -5.50
CA ASN A 225 -26.15 9.11 -5.20
C ASN A 225 -26.91 9.07 -3.85
N ALA A 226 -27.52 10.18 -3.44
CA ALA A 226 -28.28 10.28 -2.18
C ALA A 226 -29.48 9.30 -2.06
N LYS A 227 -29.93 8.71 -3.17
CA LYS A 227 -30.99 7.69 -3.21
C LYS A 227 -30.43 6.26 -3.20
N GLY A 228 -29.11 6.09 -3.19
CA GLY A 228 -28.42 4.80 -3.29
C GLY A 228 -28.20 4.32 -4.72
N GLU A 229 -28.57 5.09 -5.74
CA GLU A 229 -28.46 4.65 -7.14
C GLU A 229 -27.04 4.89 -7.65
N TYR A 230 -26.51 3.94 -8.42
CA TYR A 230 -25.20 4.04 -9.04
C TYR A 230 -25.22 3.60 -10.49
N GLU A 231 -24.19 4.01 -11.23
CA GLU A 231 -24.05 3.70 -12.64
C GLU A 231 -22.58 3.61 -13.05
N PHE A 232 -22.27 2.60 -13.86
CA PHE A 232 -21.07 2.51 -14.67
C PHE A 232 -21.45 2.61 -16.15
N LYS A 233 -20.93 3.64 -16.80
CA LYS A 233 -21.11 3.85 -18.24
C LYS A 233 -19.98 3.16 -18.99
N ASN A 234 -20.32 2.52 -20.11
CA ASN A 234 -19.34 2.03 -21.08
C ASN A 234 -18.29 1.07 -20.47
N VAL A 235 -18.70 0.14 -19.62
CA VAL A 235 -17.80 -0.90 -19.09
C VAL A 235 -17.55 -1.92 -20.19
N LYS A 236 -16.31 -2.38 -20.35
CA LYS A 236 -16.00 -3.42 -21.34
C LYS A 236 -16.79 -4.69 -21.04
N SER A 237 -17.29 -5.36 -22.07
CA SER A 237 -18.03 -6.62 -21.95
C SER A 237 -17.05 -7.77 -21.67
N GLU A 238 -16.79 -8.05 -20.39
CA GLU A 238 -15.98 -9.15 -19.89
C GLU A 238 -16.42 -9.56 -18.47
N GLY A 239 -15.75 -10.56 -17.88
CA GLY A 239 -16.07 -11.05 -16.54
C GLY A 239 -15.45 -10.20 -15.42
N TYR A 240 -16.29 -9.70 -14.52
CA TYR A 240 -15.90 -8.94 -13.34
C TYR A 240 -16.38 -9.56 -12.03
N ILE A 241 -15.74 -9.11 -10.95
CA ILE A 241 -16.16 -9.23 -9.57
C ILE A 241 -16.60 -7.82 -9.14
N MET A 242 -17.85 -7.67 -8.72
CA MET A 242 -18.41 -6.43 -8.22
C MET A 242 -18.44 -6.45 -6.69
N GLN A 243 -17.99 -5.38 -6.08
CA GLN A 243 -17.91 -5.25 -4.63
C GLN A 243 -18.45 -3.89 -4.20
N VAL A 244 -19.20 -3.88 -3.10
CA VAL A 244 -19.63 -2.67 -2.41
C VAL A 244 -18.82 -2.55 -1.12
N TRP A 245 -18.29 -1.36 -0.87
CA TRP A 245 -17.62 -1.04 0.38
C TRP A 245 -18.18 0.25 0.95
N ALA A 246 -18.33 0.30 2.27
CA ALA A 246 -18.56 1.52 3.02
C ALA A 246 -17.74 1.46 4.32
N PRO A 247 -17.35 2.60 4.91
CA PRO A 247 -16.57 2.61 6.15
C PRO A 247 -17.17 1.78 7.29
N MET A 248 -18.51 1.70 7.34
CA MET A 248 -19.24 0.99 8.38
C MET A 248 -19.48 -0.49 8.09
N LEU A 249 -19.11 -1.02 6.92
CA LEU A 249 -19.29 -2.45 6.66
C LEU A 249 -18.09 -3.23 7.21
N SER A 250 -18.37 -4.34 7.89
CA SER A 250 -17.32 -5.25 8.34
C SER A 250 -16.70 -6.01 7.15
N PRO A 251 -15.49 -6.57 7.28
CA PRO A 251 -14.88 -7.37 6.21
C PRO A 251 -15.78 -8.51 5.71
N ASP A 252 -16.41 -9.24 6.63
CA ASP A 252 -17.30 -10.35 6.30
C ASP A 252 -18.56 -9.87 5.59
N GLU A 253 -19.11 -8.73 5.97
CA GLU A 253 -20.25 -8.12 5.28
C GLU A 253 -19.89 -7.75 3.84
N VAL A 254 -18.70 -7.21 3.61
CA VAL A 254 -18.20 -6.93 2.24
C VAL A 254 -18.06 -8.22 1.45
N VAL A 255 -17.39 -9.23 2.01
CA VAL A 255 -17.14 -10.53 1.34
C VAL A 255 -18.44 -11.26 1.00
N ASN A 256 -19.40 -11.30 1.93
CA ASN A 256 -20.68 -11.98 1.74
C ASN A 256 -21.58 -11.32 0.69
N ASN A 257 -21.29 -10.07 0.32
CA ASN A 257 -22.04 -9.32 -0.67
C ASN A 257 -21.31 -9.18 -2.02
N ILE A 258 -20.19 -9.88 -2.22
CA ILE A 258 -19.51 -9.90 -3.53
C ILE A 258 -20.42 -10.53 -4.60
N ARG A 259 -20.48 -9.90 -5.78
CA ARG A 259 -21.24 -10.40 -6.93
C ARG A 259 -20.31 -10.70 -8.10
N SER A 260 -20.61 -11.77 -8.84
CA SER A 260 -20.06 -11.96 -10.18
C SER A 260 -20.85 -11.11 -11.18
N ALA A 261 -20.15 -10.38 -12.05
CA ALA A 261 -20.75 -9.58 -13.11
C ALA A 261 -20.14 -9.98 -14.47
N ASP A 262 -20.79 -10.91 -15.16
CA ASP A 262 -20.38 -11.40 -16.47
C ASP A 262 -21.06 -10.56 -17.56
N LEU A 263 -20.35 -9.53 -18.03
CA LEU A 263 -20.90 -8.53 -18.95
C LEU A 263 -20.78 -9.00 -20.40
N THR A 264 -21.90 -9.03 -21.12
CA THR A 264 -22.01 -9.61 -22.47
C THR A 264 -22.50 -8.62 -23.51
N GLY A 265 -22.40 -7.31 -23.26
CA GLY A 265 -22.87 -6.27 -24.18
C GLY A 265 -24.37 -5.97 -24.10
N VAL A 266 -25.06 -6.54 -23.12
CA VAL A 266 -26.45 -6.22 -22.78
C VAL A 266 -26.43 -5.52 -21.43
N ASP A 267 -27.11 -4.38 -21.33
CA ASP A 267 -27.16 -3.61 -20.08
C ASP A 267 -27.67 -4.44 -18.92
N GLN A 268 -26.99 -4.33 -17.77
CA GLN A 268 -27.29 -5.14 -16.58
C GLN A 268 -27.61 -4.27 -15.38
N THR A 269 -28.48 -4.78 -14.52
CA THR A 269 -28.82 -4.16 -13.23
C THR A 269 -28.39 -5.06 -12.09
N PHE A 270 -27.69 -4.51 -11.11
CA PHE A 270 -27.24 -5.21 -9.90
C PHE A 270 -27.67 -4.43 -8.66
N ASP A 271 -28.62 -4.96 -7.90
CA ASP A 271 -29.04 -4.33 -6.65
C ASP A 271 -28.35 -4.98 -5.45
N PHE A 272 -28.02 -4.16 -4.45
CA PHE A 272 -27.46 -4.58 -3.17
C PHE A 272 -28.40 -4.16 -2.04
N ASP A 273 -28.88 -5.12 -1.26
CA ASP A 273 -29.54 -4.88 0.02
C ASP A 273 -28.71 -5.55 1.12
N ILE A 274 -27.72 -4.81 1.61
CA ILE A 274 -26.73 -5.30 2.57
C ILE A 274 -27.35 -5.23 3.97
N LYS A 275 -27.45 -6.37 4.65
CA LYS A 275 -27.76 -6.41 6.08
C LYS A 275 -26.46 -6.23 6.85
N SER A 276 -26.39 -5.19 7.67
CA SER A 276 -25.21 -4.87 8.47
C SER A 276 -25.59 -4.76 9.94
N ALA A 277 -24.78 -5.37 10.81
CA ALA A 277 -24.94 -5.24 12.25
C ALA A 277 -24.28 -3.95 12.80
N SER A 278 -23.52 -3.24 11.95
CA SER A 278 -22.74 -2.08 12.34
C SER A 278 -23.60 -0.86 12.72
N VAL A 279 -23.09 -0.07 13.64
CA VAL A 279 -23.74 1.14 14.15
C VAL A 279 -23.48 2.32 13.20
N PRO A 280 -24.42 3.26 13.00
CA PRO A 280 -24.16 4.46 12.22
C PRO A 280 -22.92 5.23 12.72
N GLY A 281 -21.97 5.49 11.82
CA GLY A 281 -20.71 6.18 12.14
C GLY A 281 -19.58 5.27 12.59
N GLU A 282 -19.84 3.97 12.78
CA GLU A 282 -18.80 2.97 12.98
C GLU A 282 -17.87 2.93 11.76
N ILE A 283 -16.57 2.76 12.04
CA ILE A 283 -15.53 2.64 11.01
C ILE A 283 -14.78 1.35 11.30
N HIS A 284 -14.99 0.35 10.46
CA HIS A 284 -14.25 -0.90 10.51
C HIS A 284 -12.92 -0.71 9.80
N ASP A 285 -11.84 -0.86 10.54
CA ASP A 285 -10.48 -0.76 10.00
C ASP A 285 -9.99 -2.06 9.39
N MET A 286 -10.80 -3.13 9.33
CA MET A 286 -10.39 -4.48 8.90
C MET A 286 -9.16 -4.94 9.70
N THR A 287 -9.34 -5.07 11.01
CA THR A 287 -8.27 -5.05 12.00
C THR A 287 -7.64 -6.38 12.35
N ASP A 288 -7.95 -7.49 11.65
CA ASP A 288 -7.30 -8.76 11.96
C ASP A 288 -5.79 -8.52 12.06
N PRO A 289 -5.22 -8.64 13.28
CA PRO A 289 -3.84 -8.26 13.49
C PRO A 289 -3.02 -9.14 12.57
N THR A 290 -2.36 -8.51 11.60
CA THR A 290 -1.43 -9.26 10.76
C THR A 290 -0.30 -9.69 11.67
N ASP A 291 -0.26 -10.98 11.99
CA ASP A 291 0.82 -11.59 12.77
C ASP A 291 2.07 -11.64 11.89
N TYR A 292 2.84 -10.56 11.93
CA TYR A 292 4.08 -10.45 11.17
C TYR A 292 5.13 -11.44 11.66
N ASN A 293 5.06 -11.90 12.92
CA ASN A 293 5.95 -12.95 13.40
C ASN A 293 5.61 -14.28 12.72
N ALA A 294 4.34 -14.64 12.62
CA ALA A 294 3.91 -15.83 11.87
C ALA A 294 4.30 -15.77 10.38
N ILE A 295 4.25 -14.58 9.75
CA ILE A 295 4.75 -14.41 8.38
C ILE A 295 6.25 -14.71 8.30
N VAL A 296 7.05 -14.19 9.25
CA VAL A 296 8.49 -14.48 9.29
C VAL A 296 8.77 -15.95 9.57
N ASP A 297 7.99 -16.61 10.43
CA ASP A 297 8.09 -18.05 10.68
C ASP A 297 7.78 -18.85 9.40
N ASN A 298 6.81 -18.40 8.60
CA ASN A 298 6.50 -19.01 7.30
C ASN A 298 7.64 -18.83 6.29
N ILE A 299 8.23 -17.63 6.21
CA ILE A 299 9.41 -17.35 5.39
C ILE A 299 10.57 -18.26 5.81
N GLU A 300 10.86 -18.33 7.11
CA GLU A 300 11.93 -19.15 7.67
C GLU A 300 11.77 -20.62 7.29
N ARG A 301 10.56 -21.18 7.49
CA ARG A 301 10.24 -22.56 7.15
C ARG A 301 10.44 -22.84 5.66
N GLU A 302 9.92 -21.98 4.77
CA GLU A 302 10.10 -22.17 3.32
C GLU A 302 11.57 -22.06 2.91
N MET A 303 12.33 -21.13 3.49
CA MET A 303 13.75 -20.97 3.21
C MET A 303 14.58 -22.18 3.62
N PHE A 304 14.43 -22.66 4.85
CA PHE A 304 15.21 -23.81 5.31
C PHE A 304 14.80 -25.10 4.59
N GLN A 305 13.52 -25.29 4.32
CA GLN A 305 13.07 -26.43 3.52
C GLN A 305 13.57 -26.35 2.07
N ALA A 306 13.67 -25.15 1.48
CA ALA A 306 14.25 -24.97 0.16
C ALA A 306 15.73 -25.37 0.12
N ILE A 307 16.50 -25.05 1.16
CA ILE A 307 17.92 -25.41 1.26
C ILE A 307 18.07 -26.94 1.38
N GLU A 308 17.21 -27.58 2.19
CA GLU A 308 17.20 -29.04 2.32
C GLU A 308 16.80 -29.73 1.00
N ASP A 309 15.78 -29.22 0.30
CA ASP A 309 15.38 -29.72 -1.01
C ASP A 309 16.49 -29.51 -2.06
N TRP A 310 17.20 -28.38 -2.02
CA TRP A 310 18.34 -28.09 -2.91
C TRP A 310 19.49 -29.07 -2.67
N LYS A 311 19.85 -29.32 -1.41
CA LYS A 311 20.87 -30.30 -1.02
C LYS A 311 20.55 -31.70 -1.55
N ASN A 312 19.28 -32.09 -1.46
CA ASN A 312 18.78 -33.38 -1.94
C ASN A 312 18.57 -33.42 -3.47
N GLY A 313 19.07 -32.44 -4.22
CA GLY A 313 19.00 -32.39 -5.68
C GLY A 313 17.63 -32.01 -6.25
N LYS A 314 16.63 -31.65 -5.41
CA LYS A 314 15.26 -31.31 -5.83
C LYS A 314 15.15 -29.86 -6.31
N LYS A 315 15.87 -29.54 -7.39
CA LYS A 315 16.02 -28.18 -7.94
C LYS A 315 14.70 -27.44 -8.18
N PHE A 316 13.66 -28.11 -8.69
CA PHE A 316 12.38 -27.46 -8.94
C PHE A 316 11.67 -27.07 -7.63
N ILE A 317 11.65 -27.99 -6.66
CA ILE A 317 10.95 -27.78 -5.39
C ILE A 317 11.64 -26.68 -4.58
N SER A 318 12.96 -26.71 -4.47
CA SER A 318 13.72 -25.68 -3.75
C SER A 318 13.51 -24.27 -4.32
N ARG A 319 13.51 -24.14 -5.65
CA ARG A 319 13.20 -22.88 -6.35
C ARG A 319 11.79 -22.38 -6.05
N LYS A 320 10.80 -23.28 -6.12
CA LYS A 320 9.39 -22.95 -5.85
C LYS A 320 9.21 -22.42 -4.42
N ARG A 321 9.83 -23.07 -3.44
CA ARG A 321 9.78 -22.66 -2.03
C ARG A 321 10.38 -21.27 -1.80
N MET A 322 11.57 -21.02 -2.34
CA MET A 322 12.16 -19.68 -2.25
C MET A 322 11.31 -18.62 -2.95
N LEU A 323 10.67 -18.95 -4.06
CA LEU A 323 9.74 -18.04 -4.71
C LEU A 323 8.53 -17.75 -3.80
N MET A 324 7.95 -18.77 -3.16
CA MET A 324 6.85 -18.60 -2.20
C MET A 324 7.24 -17.72 -1.00
N ALA A 325 8.44 -17.90 -0.44
CA ALA A 325 8.95 -17.06 0.64
C ALA A 325 8.96 -15.57 0.25
N VAL A 326 9.33 -15.23 -0.99
CA VAL A 326 9.37 -13.85 -1.50
C VAL A 326 7.99 -13.33 -1.89
N THR A 327 7.26 -14.05 -2.74
CA THR A 327 6.06 -13.53 -3.40
C THR A 327 4.80 -13.71 -2.58
N LYS A 328 4.65 -14.85 -1.91
CA LYS A 328 3.49 -15.13 -1.05
C LYS A 328 3.69 -14.49 0.32
N HIS A 329 4.72 -14.91 1.05
CA HIS A 329 4.86 -14.54 2.46
C HIS A 329 5.40 -13.13 2.64
N PHE A 330 6.56 -12.80 2.05
CA PHE A 330 7.12 -11.46 2.24
C PHE A 330 6.28 -10.36 1.57
N ALA A 331 5.89 -10.54 0.30
CA ALA A 331 5.12 -9.54 -0.44
C ALA A 331 3.60 -9.69 -0.29
N GLY A 332 3.05 -10.88 -0.58
CA GLY A 332 1.61 -11.13 -0.68
C GLY A 332 0.85 -11.05 0.64
N GLU A 333 1.49 -11.42 1.76
CA GLU A 333 0.91 -11.32 3.11
C GLU A 333 1.21 -9.96 3.76
N GLY A 334 1.74 -8.98 3.00
CA GLY A 334 1.75 -7.56 3.39
C GLY A 334 2.99 -7.06 4.13
N LEU A 335 3.88 -7.94 4.61
CA LEU A 335 5.09 -7.55 5.37
C LEU A 335 5.99 -6.56 4.60
N LYS A 336 6.25 -6.81 3.31
CA LYS A 336 7.02 -5.93 2.43
C LYS A 336 6.46 -4.51 2.39
N GLY A 337 5.13 -4.41 2.26
CA GLY A 337 4.40 -3.14 2.20
C GLY A 337 4.46 -2.41 3.53
N ALA A 338 4.17 -3.11 4.63
CA ALA A 338 4.20 -2.53 5.97
C ALA A 338 5.59 -1.96 6.33
N ILE A 339 6.67 -2.67 5.98
CA ILE A 339 8.05 -2.18 6.18
C ILE A 339 8.33 -0.95 5.30
N ALA A 340 7.92 -0.99 4.02
CA ALA A 340 8.17 0.10 3.08
C ALA A 340 7.50 1.40 3.53
N LYS A 341 6.24 1.30 3.96
CA LYS A 341 5.42 2.44 4.39
C LYS A 341 5.83 2.97 5.78
N SER A 342 6.24 2.10 6.69
CA SER A 342 6.55 2.48 8.09
C SER A 342 7.99 2.91 8.32
N PHE A 343 8.93 2.49 7.47
CA PHE A 343 10.35 2.83 7.59
C PHE A 343 10.90 3.51 6.35
N SER A 344 11.01 2.76 5.24
CA SER A 344 11.39 3.27 3.91
C SER A 344 11.33 2.15 2.87
N SER A 345 11.09 2.52 1.61
CA SER A 345 11.23 1.61 0.46
C SER A 345 12.62 0.99 0.39
N LYS A 346 13.68 1.75 0.70
CA LYS A 346 15.07 1.26 0.71
C LYS A 346 15.26 0.10 1.68
N ARG A 347 14.72 0.20 2.90
CA ARG A 347 14.80 -0.88 3.91
C ARG A 347 14.07 -2.13 3.45
N SER A 348 12.85 -1.99 2.94
CA SER A 348 12.05 -3.09 2.41
C SER A 348 12.75 -3.79 1.22
N ILE A 349 13.26 -3.02 0.25
CA ILE A 349 14.01 -3.53 -0.91
C ILE A 349 15.28 -4.26 -0.49
N LEU A 350 16.01 -3.78 0.53
CA LEU A 350 17.21 -4.47 1.02
C LEU A 350 16.90 -5.86 1.59
N LEU A 351 15.78 -6.00 2.32
CA LEU A 351 15.32 -7.31 2.81
C LEU A 351 14.89 -8.23 1.67
N GLU A 352 14.15 -7.70 0.68
CA GLU A 352 13.79 -8.44 -0.53
C GLU A 352 15.02 -8.94 -1.28
N ARG A 353 16.05 -8.08 -1.43
CA ARG A 353 17.31 -8.45 -2.10
C ARG A 353 18.04 -9.58 -1.38
N LYS A 354 18.00 -9.62 -0.05
CA LYS A 354 18.58 -10.74 0.72
C LYS A 354 17.86 -12.05 0.43
N LEU A 355 16.52 -12.03 0.39
CA LEU A 355 15.72 -13.21 0.04
C LEU A 355 15.96 -13.64 -1.43
N ASP A 356 15.99 -12.68 -2.36
CA ASP A 356 16.20 -12.92 -3.79
C ASP A 356 17.62 -13.43 -4.09
N LYS A 357 18.63 -13.00 -3.32
CA LYS A 357 20.01 -13.52 -3.42
C LYS A 357 20.03 -15.03 -3.16
N ILE A 358 19.44 -15.49 -2.06
CA ILE A 358 19.36 -16.91 -1.71
C ILE A 358 18.55 -17.68 -2.78
N ARG A 359 17.45 -17.09 -3.27
CA ARG A 359 16.66 -17.67 -4.37
C ARG A 359 17.51 -17.87 -5.63
N LYS A 360 18.32 -16.88 -6.00
CA LYS A 360 19.21 -16.93 -7.18
C LYS A 360 20.29 -17.99 -7.03
N GLU A 361 20.94 -18.06 -5.86
CA GLU A 361 21.95 -19.07 -5.55
C GLU A 361 21.38 -20.49 -5.62
N ILE A 362 20.21 -20.74 -4.99
CA ILE A 362 19.49 -22.03 -5.08
C ILE A 362 19.10 -22.35 -6.54
N SER A 363 18.81 -21.33 -7.34
CA SER A 363 18.42 -21.51 -8.73
C SER A 363 19.60 -21.75 -9.67
N GLY A 364 20.82 -21.40 -9.26
CA GLY A 364 21.99 -21.34 -10.13
C GLY A 364 21.97 -20.14 -11.08
N TYR A 365 21.27 -19.05 -10.72
CA TYR A 365 21.23 -17.82 -11.52
C TYR A 365 22.29 -16.83 -11.04
N GLY A 366 23.13 -16.37 -11.98
CA GLY A 366 24.21 -15.39 -11.74
C GLY A 366 25.59 -16.04 -11.67
N LYS A 367 26.65 -15.23 -11.87
CA LYS A 367 28.03 -15.66 -11.62
C LYS A 367 28.26 -15.57 -10.11
N ALA A 368 28.24 -16.71 -9.41
CA ALA A 368 28.74 -16.77 -8.05
C ALA A 368 30.27 -16.77 -8.10
N GLU A 369 30.92 -15.85 -7.38
CA GLU A 369 32.38 -15.80 -7.27
C GLU A 369 32.94 -17.02 -6.50
N GLU A 370 32.10 -17.63 -5.65
CA GLU A 370 32.41 -18.82 -4.86
C GLU A 370 31.38 -19.93 -5.08
N LEU A 371 31.78 -21.18 -4.82
CA LEU A 371 30.88 -22.33 -4.83
C LEU A 371 29.78 -22.17 -3.77
N VAL A 372 28.52 -22.24 -4.20
CA VAL A 372 27.37 -22.22 -3.29
C VAL A 372 27.36 -23.52 -2.47
N THR A 373 27.50 -23.40 -1.15
CA THR A 373 27.47 -24.53 -0.21
C THR A 373 26.22 -24.49 0.67
N GLU A 374 25.82 -25.64 1.20
CA GLU A 374 24.73 -25.74 2.19
C GLU A 374 24.99 -24.83 3.40
N ALA A 375 26.22 -24.83 3.91
CA ALA A 375 26.61 -24.00 5.05
C ALA A 375 26.46 -22.50 4.75
N SER A 376 26.89 -22.06 3.56
CA SER A 376 26.72 -20.68 3.10
C SER A 376 25.23 -20.31 3.01
N LEU A 377 24.40 -21.14 2.37
CA LEU A 377 22.96 -20.90 2.27
C LEU A 377 22.27 -20.83 3.63
N LYS A 378 22.58 -21.76 4.55
CA LYS A 378 22.04 -21.75 5.92
C LYS A 378 22.46 -20.52 6.69
N SER A 379 23.72 -20.08 6.57
CA SER A 379 24.22 -18.86 7.22
C SER A 379 23.48 -17.62 6.70
N GLN A 380 23.35 -17.48 5.38
CA GLN A 380 22.62 -16.38 4.75
C GLN A 380 21.13 -16.37 5.16
N ALA A 381 20.50 -17.56 5.24
CA ALA A 381 19.12 -17.70 5.69
C ALA A 381 18.95 -17.22 7.14
N LYS A 382 19.80 -17.71 8.07
CA LYS A 382 19.78 -17.28 9.48
C LYS A 382 19.91 -15.76 9.62
N PHE A 383 20.86 -15.16 8.91
CA PHE A 383 21.06 -13.71 8.96
C PHE A 383 19.88 -12.93 8.38
N THR A 384 19.27 -13.43 7.31
CA THR A 384 18.11 -12.82 6.68
C THR A 384 16.88 -12.89 7.59
N VAL A 385 16.61 -14.06 8.19
CA VAL A 385 15.53 -14.26 9.15
C VAL A 385 15.72 -13.38 10.39
N ALA A 386 16.92 -13.32 10.96
CA ALA A 386 17.21 -12.44 12.10
C ALA A 386 16.95 -10.96 11.76
N ALA A 387 17.34 -10.51 10.57
CA ALA A 387 17.06 -9.15 10.10
C ALA A 387 15.56 -8.88 9.93
N LEU A 388 14.79 -9.87 9.46
CA LEU A 388 13.33 -9.80 9.36
C LEU A 388 12.69 -9.73 10.76
N ARG A 389 13.04 -10.64 11.67
CA ARG A 389 12.53 -10.65 13.06
C ARG A 389 12.79 -9.32 13.78
N ASN A 390 14.01 -8.78 13.68
CA ASN A 390 14.33 -7.47 14.26
C ASN A 390 13.49 -6.34 13.66
N THR A 391 13.29 -6.36 12.33
CA THR A 391 12.45 -5.36 11.66
C THR A 391 10.98 -5.49 12.05
N VAL A 392 10.47 -6.72 12.21
CA VAL A 392 9.11 -6.98 12.69
C VAL A 392 8.93 -6.48 14.11
N LYS A 393 9.87 -6.74 15.02
CA LYS A 393 9.85 -6.20 16.39
C LYS A 393 9.75 -4.67 16.40
N GLU A 394 10.54 -3.99 15.57
CA GLU A 394 10.44 -2.52 15.42
C GLU A 394 9.11 -2.08 14.80
N LEU A 395 8.56 -2.85 13.86
CA LEU A 395 7.30 -2.56 13.17
C LEU A 395 6.11 -2.66 14.12
N GLU A 396 6.05 -3.72 14.93
CA GLU A 396 5.00 -3.95 15.93
C GLU A 396 4.99 -2.81 16.96
N ALA A 397 6.16 -2.43 17.46
CA ALA A 397 6.31 -1.29 18.36
C ALA A 397 5.82 0.04 17.73
N ARG A 398 5.87 0.18 16.40
CA ARG A 398 5.31 1.34 15.69
C ARG A 398 3.80 1.24 15.48
N ILE A 399 3.28 0.07 15.13
CA ILE A 399 1.85 -0.09 14.80
C ILE A 399 0.99 -0.12 16.06
N GLN A 400 1.51 -0.64 17.17
CA GLN A 400 0.85 -0.64 18.48
C GLN A 400 1.63 0.21 19.48
N PRO A 401 1.64 1.55 19.34
CA PRO A 401 2.21 2.38 20.38
C PRO A 401 1.36 2.21 21.62
N THR A 402 1.95 1.69 22.71
CA THR A 402 1.30 1.59 24.02
C THR A 402 0.56 2.89 24.31
N THR A 403 -0.73 2.80 24.59
CA THR A 403 -1.52 3.92 25.12
C THR A 403 -0.74 4.49 26.29
N LEU A 404 -0.37 5.78 26.22
CA LEU A 404 0.02 6.51 27.42
C LEU A 404 -1.14 6.34 28.40
N GLY A 405 -0.87 5.66 29.51
CA GLY A 405 -1.84 5.49 30.59
C GLY A 405 -2.37 6.86 31.00
N ASN A 406 -3.66 6.87 31.35
CA ASN A 406 -4.42 8.01 31.83
C ASN A 406 -3.69 8.79 32.93
#